data_AF-R6BH65-F1
#
_entry.id   AF-R6BH65-F1
#
_cell.length_a   1.000
_cell.length_b   1.000
_cell.length_c   1.000
_cell.angle_alpha   90.00
_cell.angle_beta   90.00
_cell.angle_gamma   90.00
#
_symmetry.space_group_name_H-M   'P 1'
#
loop_
_entity.id
_entity.type
_entity.pdbx_description
1 polymer ?
#
loop_
_entity_poly.entity_id
_entity_poly.type
_entity_poly.pdbx_seq_one_letter_code
_entity_poly.pdbx_strand_id
1 'polypeptide(L)' 'MANKNPLEIIKRPVAYASGYENIPTKAQDRAKQLCWEYNRTAPNEKNRRRAIL' A
#
# COMPACT_ATOMS: atom_id res chain seq x y z
N MET A 1 13.99 -18.54 -14.17
CA MET A 1 12.66 -18.00 -13.85
C MET A 1 12.70 -16.50 -14.10
N ALA A 2 11.93 -15.98 -15.07
CA ALA A 2 11.95 -14.54 -15.35
C ALA A 2 11.52 -13.76 -14.10
N ASN A 3 12.36 -12.80 -13.69
CA ASN A 3 12.15 -11.91 -12.55
C ASN A 3 10.94 -11.00 -12.83
N LYS A 4 9.71 -11.54 -12.68
CA LYS A 4 8.48 -10.77 -12.91
C LYS A 4 8.34 -9.73 -11.82
N ASN A 5 8.20 -8.47 -12.23
CA ASN A 5 7.92 -7.37 -11.32
C ASN A 5 6.67 -7.74 -10.49
N PRO A 6 6.76 -7.74 -9.15
CA PRO A 6 5.66 -8.15 -8.30
C PRO A 6 4.36 -7.36 -8.51
N LEU A 7 4.46 -6.10 -8.94
CA LEU A 7 3.30 -5.28 -9.28
C LEU A 7 2.50 -5.85 -10.46
N GLU A 8 3.16 -6.50 -11.41
CA GLU A 8 2.49 -7.17 -12.53
C GLU A 8 1.77 -8.46 -12.12
N ILE A 9 2.15 -9.05 -10.98
CA ILE A 9 1.49 -10.22 -10.42
C ILE A 9 0.25 -9.77 -9.65
N ILE A 10 0.40 -8.76 -8.78
CA ILE A 10 -0.68 -8.22 -7.92
C ILE A 10 -1.84 -7.64 -8.74
N LYS A 11 -1.55 -7.05 -9.90
CA LYS A 11 -2.58 -6.44 -10.77
C LYS A 11 -3.42 -7.46 -11.57
N ARG A 12 -3.07 -8.75 -11.55
CA ARG A 12 -3.80 -9.76 -12.33
C ARG A 12 -5.13 -10.09 -11.63
N PRO A 13 -6.20 -10.36 -12.39
CA PRO A 13 -7.49 -10.75 -11.83
C PRO A 13 -7.52 -12.26 -11.47
N VAL A 14 -6.44 -12.77 -10.89
CA VAL A 14 -6.31 -14.18 -10.46
C VAL A 14 -5.69 -14.22 -9.07
N ALA A 15 -6.00 -15.26 -8.30
CA ALA A 15 -5.41 -15.45 -6.98
C ALA A 15 -3.87 -15.53 -7.06
N TYR A 16 -3.20 -14.92 -6.10
CA TYR A 16 -1.74 -14.98 -5.95
C TYR A 16 -1.39 -15.21 -4.48
N ALA A 17 -0.29 -15.92 -4.23
CA ALA A 17 0.27 -16.07 -2.89
C ALA A 17 1.30 -14.97 -2.64
N SER A 18 1.13 -14.24 -1.53
CA SER A 18 2.06 -13.19 -1.11
C SER A 18 3.09 -13.78 -0.15
N GLY A 19 4.12 -14.43 -0.68
CA GLY A 19 5.16 -15.12 0.10
C GLY A 19 6.20 -14.21 0.78
N TYR A 20 5.91 -12.93 1.02
CA TYR A 20 6.82 -11.88 1.55
C TYR A 20 8.08 -11.57 0.74
N GLU A 21 8.63 -12.53 -0.01
CA GLU A 21 9.89 -12.41 -0.77
C GLU A 21 9.81 -11.40 -1.93
N ASN A 22 8.60 -11.09 -2.39
CA ASN A 22 8.36 -10.30 -3.59
C ASN A 22 7.44 -9.10 -3.34
N ILE A 23 7.12 -8.74 -2.10
CA ILE A 23 6.26 -7.56 -1.86
C ILE A 23 7.13 -6.29 -1.99
N PRO A 24 6.65 -5.21 -2.64
CA PRO A 24 7.38 -3.94 -2.65
C PRO A 24 7.36 -3.29 -1.26
N THR A 25 8.29 -3.69 -0.39
CA THR A 25 8.35 -3.29 1.04
C THR A 25 8.29 -1.77 1.23
N LYS A 26 9.05 -1.00 0.44
CA LYS A 26 9.02 0.49 0.51
C LYS A 26 7.63 1.06 0.25
N ALA A 27 6.88 0.49 -0.71
CA ALA A 27 5.53 0.94 -1.01
C ALA A 27 4.56 0.54 0.11
N GLN A 28 4.74 -0.65 0.68
CA GLN A 28 3.96 -1.12 1.82
C GLN A 28 4.18 -0.25 3.06
N ASP A 29 5.43 0.09 3.38
CA ASP A 29 5.78 0.93 4.52
C ASP A 29 5.22 2.34 4.37
N ARG A 30 5.34 2.92 3.16
CA ARG A 30 4.70 4.22 2.85
C ARG A 30 3.19 4.15 3.05
N ALA A 31 2.53 3.10 2.56
CA ALA A 31 1.08 2.93 2.74
C ALA A 31 0.71 2.81 4.22
N LYS A 32 1.44 2.00 5.00
CA LYS A 32 1.23 1.86 6.46
C LYS A 32 1.42 3.19 7.19
N GLN A 33 2.43 3.97 6.83
CA GLN A 33 2.67 5.29 7.41
C GLN A 33 1.52 6.24 7.14
N LEU A 34 1.02 6.32 5.90
CA LEU A 34 -0.12 7.16 5.54
C LEU A 34 -1.40 6.72 6.27
N CYS A 35 -1.67 5.42 6.36
CA CYS A 35 -2.79 4.89 7.16
C CYS A 35 -2.67 5.30 8.63
N TRP A 36 -1.47 5.21 9.21
CA TRP A 36 -1.24 5.63 10.59
C TRP A 36 -1.46 7.14 10.77
N GLU A 37 -0.96 7.97 9.86
CA GLU A 37 -1.17 9.41 9.88
C GLU A 37 -2.65 9.78 9.78
N TYR A 38 -3.39 9.14 8.87
CA TYR A 38 -4.82 9.35 8.68
C TYR A 38 -5.62 9.01 9.94
N ASN A 39 -5.32 7.86 10.55
CA ASN A 39 -6.03 7.37 11.74
C ASN A 39 -5.85 8.25 12.98
N ARG A 40 -4.85 9.14 12.98
CA ARG A 40 -4.65 10.13 14.05
C ARG A 40 -5.33 11.47 13.79
N THR A 41 -6.00 11.63 12.65
CA THR A 41 -6.75 12.86 12.36
C THR A 41 -8.16 12.78 12.93
N ALA A 42 -8.67 13.90 13.42
CA ALA A 42 -10.07 14.03 13.83
C ALA A 42 -11.00 14.14 12.59
N PRO A 43 -12.27 13.72 12.69
CA PRO A 43 -13.21 13.75 11.56
C PRO A 43 -13.40 15.13 10.92
N ASN A 44 -13.24 16.21 11.70
CA ASN A 44 -13.40 17.60 11.24
C ASN A 44 -12.12 18.18 10.59
N GLU A 45 -10.96 17.51 10.66
CA GLU A 45 -9.72 17.91 9.99
C GLU A 45 -9.75 17.61 8.47
N LYS A 46 -10.78 18.09 7.77
CA LYS A 46 -11.07 17.75 6.36
C LYS A 46 -9.90 17.97 5.42
N ASN A 47 -9.18 19.08 5.57
CA ASN A 47 -8.03 19.42 4.72
C ASN A 47 -6.86 18.46 4.94
N ARG A 48 -6.58 18.12 6.20
CA ARG A 48 -5.51 17.20 6.58
C ARG A 48 -5.79 15.77 6.13
N ARG A 49 -7.04 15.31 6.31
CA ARG A 49 -7.52 14.01 5.80
C ARG A 49 -7.40 13.93 4.28
N ARG A 50 -7.73 14.99 3.56
CA ARG A 50 -7.62 15.08 2.10
C ARG A 50 -6.18 15.08 1.60
N ALA A 51 -5.24 15.62 2.37
CA ALA A 51 -3.82 15.63 1.97
C ALA A 51 -3.17 14.23 2.04
N ILE A 52 -3.76 13.29 2.77
CA ILE A 52 -3.24 11.92 2.98
C ILE A 52 -3.83 10.93 1.97
N LEU A 53 -5.06 11.18 1.49
CA LEU A 53 -5.82 10.34 0.55
C LEU A 53 -5.56 10.74 -0.91
#